data_AF-A0A6H0CF46-F1
#
_entry.id   AF-A0A6H0CF46-F1
#
_cell.length_a   1.000
_cell.length_b   1.000
_cell.length_c   1.000
_cell.angle_alpha   90.00
_cell.angle_beta   90.00
_cell.angle_gamma   90.00
#
_symmetry.space_group_name_H-M   'P 1'
#
loop_
_entity.id
_entity.type
_entity.pdbx_description
1 polymer ?
#
loop_
_entity_poly.entity_id
_entity_poly.type
_entity_poly.pdbx_seq_one_letter_code
_entity_poly.pdbx_strand_id
1 'polypeptide(L)'
;MTRLQNLQHPSAGTTLMSEWLTGTAERSRTAADALLHEWAAAQAPAGRLAQHVFLSLDGTGLFFYAQWTSDEEHLAWARARRTEVVSRVDALVPGIERPGLIRTRLARSVVHDARRPAGLFTVRTVSAGDVEAATAPAPGLLAAHLHVTSDGERTVVVTEWADAASQEAATRSDAGLKRYTHAHSFVDDHAGRRT
;
A
#
# COMPACT_ATOMS: atom_id res chain seq x y z
N MET A 1 11.85 -1.92 -10.32
CA MET A 1 10.89 -0.81 -10.13
C MET A 1 9.50 -1.35 -10.37
N THR A 2 8.67 -1.31 -9.34
CA THR A 2 7.36 -1.97 -9.27
C THR A 2 6.27 -0.96 -9.67
N ARG A 3 5.23 -1.38 -10.39
CA ARG A 3 4.08 -0.53 -10.76
C ARG A 3 2.80 -1.07 -10.14
N LEU A 4 1.94 -0.26 -9.54
CA LEU A 4 0.71 -0.73 -8.89
C LEU A 4 -0.24 -1.47 -9.85
N GLN A 5 -0.32 -1.08 -11.12
CA GLN A 5 -1.06 -1.85 -12.13
C GLN A 5 -0.54 -3.30 -12.34
N ASN A 6 0.75 -3.57 -12.12
CA ASN A 6 1.30 -4.93 -12.10
C ASN A 6 1.12 -5.61 -10.74
N LEU A 7 0.68 -4.85 -9.74
CA LEU A 7 0.47 -5.32 -8.38
C LEU A 7 -0.98 -5.67 -8.12
N GLN A 8 -1.95 -5.15 -8.89
CA GLN A 8 -3.36 -5.48 -8.73
C GLN A 8 -3.62 -6.95 -9.10
N HIS A 9 -4.00 -7.74 -8.11
CA HIS A 9 -4.34 -9.14 -8.29
C HIS A 9 -5.83 -9.25 -8.66
N PRO A 10 -6.20 -9.93 -9.76
CA PRO A 10 -7.59 -9.99 -10.22
C PRO A 10 -8.53 -10.67 -9.22
N SER A 11 -8.02 -11.55 -8.38
CA SER A 11 -8.78 -12.22 -7.31
C SER A 11 -8.85 -11.45 -5.99
N ALA A 12 -8.37 -10.20 -5.94
CA ALA A 12 -8.43 -9.41 -4.71
C ALA A 12 -9.87 -9.02 -4.37
N GLY A 13 -10.40 -9.58 -3.27
CA GLY A 13 -11.70 -9.19 -2.72
C GLY A 13 -11.62 -8.04 -1.72
N THR A 14 -10.42 -7.77 -1.17
CA THR A 14 -10.15 -6.63 -0.29
C THR A 14 -8.71 -6.14 -0.46
N THR A 15 -8.53 -4.82 -0.36
CA THR A 15 -7.23 -4.15 -0.27
C THR A 15 -7.12 -3.44 1.07
N LEU A 16 -6.08 -3.78 1.80
CA LEU A 16 -5.76 -3.26 3.11
C LEU A 16 -4.68 -2.19 2.97
N MET A 17 -4.92 -1.05 3.59
CA MET A 17 -3.97 0.06 3.64
C MET A 17 -3.69 0.40 5.10
N SER A 18 -2.41 0.44 5.48
CA SER A 18 -2.02 0.82 6.85
C SER A 18 -0.68 1.49 6.89
N GLU A 19 -0.45 2.24 7.97
CA GLU A 19 0.79 2.94 8.22
C GLU A 19 1.41 2.51 9.54
N TRP A 20 2.74 2.43 9.55
CA TRP A 20 3.53 2.30 10.77
C TRP A 20 4.40 3.55 10.90
N LEU A 21 4.20 4.31 11.96
CA LEU A 21 5.01 5.50 12.25
C LEU A 21 6.18 5.06 13.12
N THR A 22 7.39 5.24 12.61
CA THR A 22 8.64 4.80 13.25
C THR A 22 9.50 5.98 13.68
N GLY A 23 9.14 7.19 13.27
CA GLY A 23 9.76 8.46 13.64
C GLY A 23 11.05 8.81 12.91
N THR A 24 11.78 7.83 12.35
CA THR A 24 13.06 8.09 11.65
C THR A 24 13.28 7.12 10.49
N ALA A 25 14.09 7.56 9.52
CA ALA A 25 14.37 6.77 8.32
C ALA A 25 15.10 5.46 8.64
N GLU A 26 16.03 5.48 9.60
CA GLU A 26 16.74 4.29 10.07
C GLU A 26 15.76 3.28 10.65
N ARG A 27 14.88 3.72 11.57
CA ARG A 27 13.87 2.84 12.17
C ARG A 27 12.89 2.30 11.14
N SER A 28 12.50 3.09 10.14
CA SER A 28 11.66 2.63 9.02
C SER A 28 12.33 1.51 8.24
N ARG A 29 13.62 1.64 7.91
CA ARG A 29 14.37 0.59 7.21
C ARG A 29 14.51 -0.67 8.07
N THR A 30 14.90 -0.53 9.33
CA THR A 30 14.99 -1.66 10.27
C THR A 30 13.66 -2.40 10.39
N ALA A 31 12.54 -1.68 10.47
CA ALA A 31 11.22 -2.31 10.53
C ALA A 31 10.84 -3.02 9.22
N ALA A 32 11.16 -2.44 8.06
CA ALA A 32 10.92 -3.06 6.76
C ALA A 32 11.75 -4.34 6.57
N ASP A 33 13.04 -4.29 6.92
CA ASP A 33 13.97 -5.43 6.79
C ASP A 33 13.59 -6.57 7.74
N ALA A 34 13.22 -6.24 8.98
CA ALA A 34 12.72 -7.24 9.93
C ALA A 34 11.44 -7.91 9.43
N LEU A 35 10.49 -7.13 8.91
CA LEU A 35 9.25 -7.68 8.35
C LEU A 35 9.53 -8.55 7.12
N LEU A 36 10.47 -8.16 6.25
CA LEU A 36 10.90 -8.94 5.11
C LEU A 36 11.44 -10.31 5.54
N HIS A 37 12.27 -10.33 6.58
CA HIS A 37 12.79 -11.57 7.14
C HIS A 37 11.67 -12.50 7.64
N GLU A 38 10.72 -11.96 8.39
CA GLU A 38 9.57 -12.72 8.91
C GLU A 38 8.70 -13.29 7.77
N TRP A 39 8.45 -12.52 6.72
CA TRP A 39 7.69 -13.01 5.57
C TRP A 39 8.44 -14.05 4.76
N ALA A 40 9.77 -13.95 4.63
CA ALA A 40 10.57 -14.93 3.93
C ALA A 40 10.67 -16.26 4.70
N ALA A 41 10.63 -16.22 6.03
CA ALA A 41 10.66 -17.41 6.88
C ALA A 41 9.28 -18.06 7.06
N ALA A 42 8.20 -17.28 6.93
CA ALA A 42 6.84 -17.76 7.12
C ALA A 42 6.25 -18.41 5.85
N GLN A 43 5.43 -19.43 6.04
CA GLN A 43 4.55 -19.90 4.97
C GLN A 43 3.59 -18.76 4.57
N ALA A 44 3.50 -18.49 3.26
CA ALA A 44 2.56 -17.51 2.71
C ALA A 44 1.13 -17.78 3.22
N PRO A 45 0.41 -16.77 3.75
CA PRO A 45 -0.97 -16.93 4.17
C PRO A 45 -1.83 -17.33 2.97
N ALA A 46 -2.67 -18.36 3.12
CA ALA A 46 -3.49 -18.90 2.03
C ALA A 46 -4.38 -17.84 1.34
N GLY A 47 -4.82 -16.81 2.07
CA GLY A 47 -5.66 -15.74 1.52
C GLY A 47 -4.91 -14.47 1.10
N ARG A 48 -3.61 -14.32 1.38
CA ARG A 48 -2.84 -13.13 0.97
C ARG A 48 -2.41 -13.31 -0.46
N LEU A 49 -2.69 -12.34 -1.32
CA LEU A 49 -2.37 -12.37 -2.75
C LEU A 49 -1.10 -11.57 -3.05
N ALA A 50 -1.00 -10.40 -2.42
CA ALA A 50 0.16 -9.54 -2.55
C ALA A 50 0.32 -8.63 -1.33
N GLN A 51 1.54 -8.19 -1.07
CA GLN A 51 1.84 -7.12 -0.12
C GLN A 51 2.96 -6.24 -0.64
N HIS A 52 2.75 -4.93 -0.60
CA HIS A 52 3.75 -3.94 -0.96
C HIS A 52 4.04 -3.07 0.25
N VAL A 53 5.32 -2.88 0.48
CA VAL A 53 5.86 -2.04 1.55
C VAL A 53 6.52 -0.84 0.91
N PHE A 54 6.17 0.34 1.41
CA PHE A 54 6.69 1.60 0.94
C PHE A 54 7.29 2.39 2.10
N LEU A 55 8.35 3.13 1.82
CA LEU A 55 8.97 4.06 2.77
C LEU A 55 8.39 5.46 2.54
N SER A 56 7.99 6.13 3.61
CA SER A 56 7.59 7.55 3.53
C SER A 56 8.76 8.40 3.04
N LEU A 57 8.48 9.36 2.17
CA LEU A 57 9.49 10.27 1.62
C LEU A 57 10.10 11.18 2.70
N ASP A 58 9.34 11.51 3.75
CA ASP A 58 9.84 12.23 4.92
C ASP A 58 10.65 11.35 5.90
N GLY A 59 10.74 10.05 5.62
CA GLY A 59 11.48 9.07 6.43
C GLY A 59 10.80 8.64 7.72
N THR A 60 9.61 9.14 8.06
CA THR A 60 9.00 8.96 9.39
C THR A 60 8.18 7.69 9.55
N GLY A 61 8.03 6.89 8.49
CA GLY A 61 7.24 5.67 8.57
C GLY A 61 7.19 4.83 7.30
N LEU A 62 6.33 3.82 7.38
CA LEU A 62 6.05 2.84 6.35
C LEU A 62 4.58 2.90 5.95
N PHE A 63 4.30 2.63 4.69
CA PHE A 63 2.95 2.36 4.19
C PHE A 63 2.88 0.93 3.65
N PHE A 64 1.80 0.25 3.99
CA PHE A 64 1.49 -1.10 3.55
C PHE A 64 0.27 -1.09 2.67
N TYR A 65 0.40 -1.70 1.50
CA TYR A 65 -0.70 -2.02 0.60
C TYR A 65 -0.76 -3.53 0.46
N ALA A 66 -1.75 -4.18 1.03
CA ALA A 66 -1.88 -5.63 0.99
C ALA A 66 -3.20 -6.06 0.37
N GLN A 67 -3.17 -7.06 -0.50
CA GLN A 67 -4.32 -7.61 -1.18
C GLN A 67 -4.62 -9.00 -0.67
N TRP A 68 -5.89 -9.24 -0.39
CA TRP A 68 -6.38 -10.51 0.12
C TRP A 68 -7.60 -10.95 -0.66
N THR A 69 -7.82 -12.26 -0.68
CA THR A 69 -9.01 -12.87 -1.29
C THR A 69 -10.29 -12.39 -0.62
N SER A 70 -10.29 -12.19 0.71
CA SER A 70 -11.42 -11.61 1.44
C SER A 70 -11.02 -10.96 2.78
N ASP A 71 -11.96 -10.23 3.40
CA ASP A 71 -11.77 -9.65 4.73
C ASP A 71 -11.68 -10.74 5.81
N GLU A 72 -12.45 -11.82 5.66
CA GLU A 72 -12.51 -12.96 6.58
C GLU A 72 -11.18 -13.71 6.62
N GLU A 73 -10.57 -13.97 5.46
CA GLU A 73 -9.27 -14.62 5.34
C GLU A 73 -8.16 -13.81 6.01
N HIS A 74 -8.13 -12.49 5.76
CA HIS A 74 -7.20 -11.61 6.47
C HIS A 74 -7.45 -11.62 7.98
N LEU A 75 -8.71 -11.56 8.43
CA LEU A 75 -9.04 -11.56 9.85
C LEU A 75 -8.68 -12.89 10.53
N ALA A 76 -8.88 -14.02 9.86
CA ALA A 76 -8.48 -15.34 10.34
C ALA A 76 -6.96 -15.42 10.51
N TRP A 77 -6.20 -15.02 9.49
CA TRP A 77 -4.74 -14.91 9.60
C TRP A 77 -4.33 -13.94 10.71
N ALA A 78 -4.97 -12.78 10.80
CA ALA A 78 -4.59 -11.75 11.76
C ALA A 78 -4.75 -12.24 13.21
N ARG A 79 -5.85 -12.94 13.51
CA ARG A 79 -6.07 -13.56 14.82
C ARG A 79 -5.05 -14.65 15.15
N ALA A 80 -4.66 -15.44 14.15
CA ALA A 80 -3.81 -16.61 14.37
C ALA A 80 -2.31 -16.30 14.39
N ARG A 81 -1.85 -15.35 13.57
CA ARG A 81 -0.42 -15.22 13.22
C ARG A 81 0.14 -13.80 13.31
N ARG A 82 -0.70 -12.75 13.27
CA ARG A 82 -0.20 -11.36 13.20
C ARG A 82 0.75 -11.03 14.35
N THR A 83 0.36 -11.37 15.58
CA THR A 83 1.15 -11.04 16.79
C THR A 83 2.55 -11.63 16.71
N GLU A 84 2.68 -12.87 16.28
CA GLU A 84 3.97 -13.54 16.07
C GLU A 84 4.80 -12.79 15.02
N VAL A 85 4.22 -12.55 13.84
CA VAL A 85 4.91 -11.88 12.71
C VAL A 85 5.40 -10.48 13.07
N VAL A 86 4.65 -9.71 13.87
CA VAL A 86 5.07 -8.34 14.25
C VAL A 86 5.94 -8.29 15.50
N SER A 87 5.98 -9.35 16.31
CA SER A 87 6.70 -9.36 17.59
C SER A 87 8.20 -9.07 17.43
N ARG A 88 8.85 -9.66 16.41
CA ARG A 88 10.26 -9.41 16.12
C ARG A 88 10.51 -7.96 15.70
N VAL A 89 9.60 -7.40 14.90
CA VAL A 89 9.67 -5.99 14.49
C VAL A 89 9.56 -5.09 15.72
N ASP A 90 8.59 -5.34 16.60
CA ASP A 90 8.38 -4.53 17.81
C ASP A 90 9.55 -4.62 18.79
N ALA A 91 10.22 -5.77 18.87
CA ALA A 91 11.42 -5.92 19.68
C ALA A 91 12.61 -5.12 19.12
N LEU A 92 12.76 -5.04 17.79
CA LEU A 92 13.84 -4.31 17.13
C LEU A 92 13.57 -2.81 17.02
N VAL A 93 12.29 -2.43 16.91
CA VAL A 93 11.85 -1.05 16.74
C VAL A 93 10.72 -0.77 17.73
N PRO A 94 11.04 -0.53 19.02
CA PRO A 94 10.03 -0.34 20.05
C PRO A 94 9.24 0.96 19.87
N GLY A 95 7.95 0.93 20.19
CA GLY A 95 7.08 2.12 20.16
C GLY A 95 6.65 2.56 18.76
N ILE A 96 6.52 1.62 17.80
CA ILE A 96 5.88 1.91 16.52
C ILE A 96 4.40 2.25 16.76
N GLU A 97 3.98 3.43 16.32
CA GLU A 97 2.56 3.78 16.29
C GLU A 97 1.89 3.18 15.05
N ARG A 98 0.69 2.63 15.24
CA ARG A 98 -0.08 1.97 14.18
C ARG A 98 -1.49 2.54 14.17
N PRO A 99 -1.71 3.69 13.50
CA PRO A 99 -2.97 4.45 13.58
C PRO A 99 -4.21 3.65 13.15
N GLY A 100 -4.03 2.59 12.36
CA GLY A 100 -5.09 1.67 12.02
C GLY A 100 -4.87 0.99 10.68
N LEU A 101 -5.89 0.23 10.29
CA LEU A 101 -5.97 -0.48 9.02
C LEU A 101 -7.27 -0.07 8.32
N ILE A 102 -7.15 0.43 7.10
CA ILE A 102 -8.28 0.78 6.25
C ILE A 102 -8.54 -0.39 5.31
N ARG A 103 -9.80 -0.83 5.23
CA ARG A 103 -10.29 -1.83 4.26
C ARG A 103 -10.95 -1.11 3.12
N THR A 104 -10.58 -1.51 1.91
CA THR A 104 -11.07 -0.90 0.69
C THR A 104 -11.27 -1.94 -0.40
N ARG A 105 -12.05 -1.59 -1.42
CA ARG A 105 -12.12 -2.31 -2.69
C ARG A 105 -11.66 -1.41 -3.81
N LEU A 106 -10.90 -1.97 -4.75
CA LEU A 106 -10.54 -1.25 -5.96
C LEU A 106 -11.81 -1.07 -6.81
N ALA A 107 -12.22 0.19 -6.99
CA ALA A 107 -13.37 0.52 -7.83
C ALA A 107 -12.96 0.75 -9.29
N ARG A 108 -11.81 1.42 -9.50
CA ARG A 108 -11.32 1.77 -10.83
C ARG A 108 -9.83 2.05 -10.80
N SER A 109 -9.18 1.82 -11.93
CA SER A 109 -7.83 2.31 -12.23
C SER A 109 -7.88 3.16 -13.51
N VAL A 110 -7.19 4.29 -13.52
CA VAL A 110 -6.96 5.13 -14.71
C VAL A 110 -5.46 5.14 -14.99
N VAL A 111 -5.07 4.68 -16.18
CA VAL A 111 -3.66 4.57 -16.58
C VAL A 111 -3.39 5.57 -17.70
N HIS A 112 -2.40 6.44 -17.48
CA HIS A 112 -2.00 7.49 -18.41
C HIS A 112 -0.70 7.12 -19.16
N ASP A 113 0.23 6.45 -18.49
CA ASP A 113 1.45 5.89 -19.10
C ASP A 113 1.79 4.52 -18.50
N ALA A 114 1.59 3.47 -19.30
CA ALA A 114 1.85 2.09 -18.90
C ALA A 114 3.31 1.65 -19.10
N ARG A 115 4.20 2.49 -19.65
CA ARG A 115 5.58 2.10 -20.01
C ARG A 115 6.61 2.67 -19.04
N ARG A 116 6.39 3.87 -18.53
CA ARG A 116 7.33 4.48 -17.57
C ARG A 116 7.25 3.79 -16.19
N PRO A 117 8.37 3.52 -15.50
CA PRO A 117 8.33 3.03 -14.12
C PRO A 117 7.96 4.16 -13.15
N ALA A 118 7.22 3.83 -12.09
CA ALA A 118 6.92 4.76 -11.02
C ALA A 118 8.16 5.03 -10.16
N GLY A 119 8.46 6.32 -9.93
CA GLY A 119 9.47 6.79 -8.99
C GLY A 119 8.88 7.30 -7.69
N LEU A 120 7.59 7.63 -7.66
CA LEU A 120 6.89 8.09 -6.48
C LEU A 120 5.46 7.53 -6.45
N PHE A 121 4.99 7.19 -5.25
CA PHE A 121 3.60 6.87 -4.97
C PHE A 121 3.04 7.92 -4.05
N THR A 122 1.79 8.33 -4.25
CA THR A 122 1.09 9.15 -3.27
C THR A 122 -0.22 8.52 -2.85
N VAL A 123 -0.62 8.77 -1.61
CA VAL A 123 -1.85 8.29 -1.02
C VAL A 123 -2.57 9.48 -0.41
N ARG A 124 -3.84 9.63 -0.72
CA ARG A 124 -4.74 10.58 -0.05
C ARG A 124 -6.14 10.01 0.03
N THR A 125 -6.92 10.51 0.99
CA THR A 125 -8.34 10.23 1.08
C THR A 125 -9.10 11.43 0.56
N VAL A 126 -10.03 11.19 -0.36
CA VAL A 126 -10.90 12.22 -0.95
C VAL A 126 -12.37 11.85 -0.78
N SER A 127 -13.24 12.85 -0.85
CA SER A 127 -14.68 12.63 -0.93
C SER A 127 -15.05 12.07 -2.31
N ALA A 128 -16.22 11.43 -2.42
CA ALA A 128 -16.68 10.88 -3.71
C ALA A 128 -16.77 11.93 -4.83
N GLY A 129 -17.04 13.20 -4.48
CA GLY A 129 -17.14 14.30 -5.45
C GLY A 129 -15.81 14.79 -6.02
N ASP A 130 -14.69 14.52 -5.34
CA ASP A 130 -13.35 15.01 -5.73
C ASP A 130 -12.53 13.98 -6.53
N VAL A 131 -13.13 12.82 -6.79
CA VAL A 131 -12.49 11.68 -7.47
C VAL A 131 -12.03 12.03 -8.89
N GLU A 132 -12.86 12.76 -9.65
CA GLU A 132 -12.52 13.16 -11.02
C GLU A 132 -11.26 14.04 -11.05
N ALA A 133 -11.18 15.04 -10.17
CA ALA A 133 -10.00 15.88 -10.04
C ALA A 133 -8.76 15.07 -9.62
N ALA A 134 -8.94 14.00 -8.85
CA ALA A 134 -7.85 13.15 -8.39
C ALA A 134 -7.28 12.21 -9.46
N THR A 135 -7.98 12.04 -10.59
CA THR A 135 -7.58 11.14 -11.69
C THR A 135 -7.26 11.88 -12.98
N ALA A 136 -7.50 13.20 -13.02
CA ALA A 136 -7.22 14.05 -14.15
C ALA A 136 -5.75 13.91 -14.62
N PRO A 137 -5.50 13.78 -15.94
CA PRO A 137 -4.15 13.70 -16.46
C PRO A 137 -3.30 14.90 -16.05
N ALA A 138 -2.05 14.64 -15.64
CA ALA A 138 -1.06 15.67 -15.34
C ALA A 138 0.32 15.23 -15.84
N PRO A 139 1.23 16.15 -16.21
CA PRO A 139 2.60 15.80 -16.55
C PRO A 139 3.26 14.96 -15.46
N GLY A 140 3.74 13.76 -15.81
CA GLY A 140 4.39 12.84 -14.89
C GLY A 140 3.45 11.96 -14.06
N LEU A 141 2.13 12.15 -14.11
CA LEU A 141 1.16 11.20 -13.56
C LEU A 141 1.07 9.96 -14.46
N LEU A 142 1.35 8.78 -13.91
CA LEU A 142 1.41 7.53 -14.65
C LEU A 142 0.10 6.74 -14.52
N ALA A 143 -0.45 6.67 -13.30
CA ALA A 143 -1.70 5.99 -13.00
C ALA A 143 -2.36 6.53 -11.73
N ALA A 144 -3.67 6.31 -11.60
CA ALA A 144 -4.46 6.57 -10.41
C ALA A 144 -5.39 5.39 -10.11
N HIS A 145 -5.39 4.93 -8.86
CA HIS A 145 -6.17 3.78 -8.38
C HIS A 145 -7.12 4.22 -7.28
N LEU A 146 -8.41 3.98 -7.50
CA LEU A 146 -9.48 4.45 -6.64
C LEU A 146 -9.94 3.29 -5.76
N HIS A 147 -9.73 3.45 -4.46
CA HIS A 147 -10.05 2.45 -3.46
C HIS A 147 -11.18 2.96 -2.58
N VAL A 148 -12.37 2.39 -2.74
CA VAL A 148 -13.56 2.79 -1.98
C VAL A 148 -13.58 2.03 -0.66
N THR A 149 -13.80 2.74 0.45
CA THR A 149 -13.94 2.12 1.77
C THR A 149 -15.19 1.25 1.85
N SER A 150 -15.24 0.31 2.79
CA SER A 150 -16.36 -0.63 2.92
C SER A 150 -17.72 0.04 3.16
N ASP A 151 -17.73 1.22 3.79
CA ASP A 151 -18.91 2.05 4.02
C ASP A 151 -19.32 2.88 2.78
N GLY A 152 -18.48 2.93 1.74
CA GLY A 152 -18.73 3.71 0.52
C GLY A 152 -18.52 5.22 0.66
N GLU A 153 -18.20 5.72 1.86
CA GLU A 153 -18.18 7.16 2.13
C GLU A 153 -16.88 7.85 1.68
N ARG A 154 -15.78 7.10 1.61
CA ARG A 154 -14.45 7.63 1.37
C ARG A 154 -13.77 6.88 0.23
N THR A 155 -13.02 7.62 -0.58
CA THR A 155 -12.15 7.03 -1.59
C THR A 155 -10.71 7.34 -1.23
N VAL A 156 -9.92 6.30 -1.01
CA VAL A 156 -8.47 6.41 -0.96
C VAL A 156 -7.97 6.37 -2.40
N VAL A 157 -7.27 7.42 -2.83
CA VAL A 157 -6.66 7.49 -4.15
C VAL A 157 -5.18 7.24 -3.99
N VAL A 158 -4.69 6.20 -4.65
CA VAL A 158 -3.26 5.90 -4.77
C VAL A 158 -2.82 6.27 -6.17
N THR A 159 -1.86 7.18 -6.30
CA THR A 159 -1.34 7.59 -7.61
C THR A 159 0.12 7.22 -7.79
N GLU A 160 0.46 6.83 -9.02
CA GLU A 160 1.82 6.52 -9.46
C GLU A 160 2.36 7.72 -10.25
N TRP A 161 3.53 8.21 -9.87
CA TRP A 161 4.21 9.33 -10.51
C TRP A 161 5.60 8.93 -10.98
N ALA A 162 6.03 9.59 -12.06
CA ALA A 162 7.38 9.49 -12.57
C ALA A 162 8.44 9.87 -11.53
N ASP A 163 8.22 10.96 -10.81
CA ASP A 163 9.14 11.55 -9.84
C ASP A 163 8.40 12.55 -8.93
N ALA A 164 9.06 12.97 -7.85
CA ALA A 164 8.51 13.92 -6.89
C ALA A 164 8.34 15.33 -7.48
N ALA A 165 9.26 15.78 -8.34
CA ALA A 165 9.20 17.12 -8.93
C ALA A 165 7.94 17.30 -9.79
N SER A 166 7.61 16.30 -10.62
CA SER A 166 6.38 16.31 -11.43
C SER A 166 5.12 16.35 -10.56
N GLN A 167 5.13 15.58 -9.45
CA GLN A 167 4.00 15.52 -8.53
C GLN A 167 3.81 16.85 -7.78
N GLU A 168 4.89 17.47 -7.31
CA GLU A 168 4.87 18.77 -6.64
C GLU A 168 4.38 19.88 -7.57
N ALA A 169 4.83 19.89 -8.83
CA ALA A 169 4.38 20.86 -9.83
C ALA A 169 2.88 20.72 -10.15
N ALA A 170 2.35 19.50 -10.13
CA ALA A 170 0.95 19.24 -10.44
C ALA A 170 -0.01 19.45 -9.25
N THR A 171 0.50 19.42 -8.02
CA THR A 171 -0.33 19.37 -6.81
C THR A 171 -0.22 20.68 -6.03
N ARG A 172 -1.33 21.42 -5.95
CA ARG A 172 -1.44 22.53 -4.98
C ARG A 172 -1.39 21.99 -3.56
N SER A 173 -0.84 22.77 -2.61
CA SER A 173 -0.67 22.37 -1.20
C SER A 173 -1.86 21.55 -0.67
N ASP A 174 -1.62 20.25 -0.43
CA ASP A 174 -2.60 19.27 0.03
C ASP A 174 -2.05 18.62 1.31
N ALA A 175 -2.52 19.08 2.47
CA ALA A 175 -2.05 18.63 3.77
C ALA A 175 -2.39 17.15 4.07
N GLY A 176 -3.32 16.55 3.33
CA GLY A 176 -3.70 15.15 3.47
C GLY A 176 -2.90 14.20 2.58
N LEU A 177 -2.07 14.73 1.68
CA LEU A 177 -1.31 13.92 0.73
C LEU A 177 -0.03 13.38 1.35
N LYS A 178 0.11 12.05 1.32
CA LYS A 178 1.31 11.34 1.75
C LYS A 178 2.09 10.82 0.57
N ARG A 179 3.43 10.81 0.68
CA ARG A 179 4.36 10.50 -0.40
C ARG A 179 5.26 9.34 -0.01
N TYR A 180 5.44 8.39 -0.91
CA TYR A 180 6.18 7.16 -0.63
C TYR A 180 7.03 6.70 -1.81
N THR A 181 8.09 5.97 -1.48
CA THR A 181 8.89 5.20 -2.44
C THR A 181 8.70 3.71 -2.18
N HIS A 182 8.62 2.92 -3.25
CA HIS A 182 8.50 1.47 -3.15
C HIS A 182 9.76 0.87 -2.51
N ALA A 183 9.58 0.02 -1.50
CA ALA A 183 10.69 -0.68 -0.85
C ALA A 183 10.67 -2.17 -1.22
N HIS A 184 9.56 -2.87 -0.96
CA HIS A 184 9.48 -4.33 -1.11
C HIS A 184 8.12 -4.79 -1.62
N SER A 185 8.09 -5.93 -2.30
CA SER A 185 6.87 -6.59 -2.78
C SER A 185 6.93 -8.08 -2.47
N PHE A 186 5.83 -8.61 -1.99
CA PHE A 186 5.54 -10.03 -1.84
C PHE A 186 4.36 -10.34 -2.74
N VAL A 187 4.50 -11.34 -3.60
CA VAL A 187 3.40 -11.85 -4.44
C VAL A 187 3.32 -13.34 -4.15
N ASP A 188 2.17 -13.79 -3.71
CA ASP A 188 1.94 -15.18 -3.34
C ASP A 188 1.22 -15.85 -4.52
N ASP A 189 1.93 -16.72 -5.24
CA ASP A 189 1.36 -17.48 -6.35
C ASP A 189 0.45 -18.58 -5.81
N HIS A 190 -0.87 -18.37 -5.88
CA HIS A 190 -1.86 -19.41 -5.54
C HIS A 190 -2.21 -20.30 -6.73
N ALA A 191 -1.29 -20.48 -7.68
CA ALA A 191 -1.49 -21.34 -8.84
C ALA A 191 -1.80 -22.79 -8.38
N GLY A 192 -3.09 -23.12 -8.31
CA GLY A 192 -3.60 -24.48 -8.27
C GLY A 192 -3.59 -25.18 -6.90
N ARG A 193 -4.53 -24.82 -6.02
CA ARG A 193 -5.18 -25.83 -5.17
C ARG A 193 -6.64 -25.96 -5.56
N ARG A 194 -6.87 -26.54 -6.74
CA ARG A 194 -8.08 -27.31 -7.00
C ARG A 194 -7.78 -28.75 -6.56
N THR A 195 -8.25 -29.12 -5.38
CA THR A 195 -8.52 -30.53 -5.06
C THR A 195 -9.86 -30.92 -5.67
#